data_AF-A0A0W0VEX6-F1
#
_entry.id   AF-A0A0W0VEX6-F1
#
_cell.length_a   1.000
_cell.length_b   1.000
_cell.length_c   1.000
_cell.angle_alpha   90.00
_cell.angle_beta   90.00
_cell.angle_gamma   90.00
#
_symmetry.space_group_name_H-M   'P 1'
#
loop_
_entity.id
_entity.type
_entity.pdbx_description
1 polymer ?
#
loop_
_entity_poly.entity_id
_entity_poly.type
_entity_poly.pdbx_seq_one_letter_code
_entity_poly.pdbx_strand_id
1 'polypeptide(L)'
;MDDLIRNYVLCLENFGKHHNSRDLCELSLNLAAVLRQKHTVLELLQSITQAVEEAQRFIGVEPLIKQLKQWEIHLETLAQLEASAGNVLLTLQFVGKTFALKSVMEEILKTPNYTLHNNGLSFLKYLHSNSLQPLLNYLDQLPAVTRSTVTQVGSFQHNSSLGFAYSQCVDLLNSNSKAFNERNEQQVFANNLLQTVLLIYRDLHRQTQNTIELSVSSCVLS
;
A
#
# COMPACT_ATOMS: atom_id res chain seq x y z
N MET A 1 -3.98 -1.08 8.57
CA MET A 1 -3.13 -1.64 7.49
C MET A 1 -3.45 -3.12 7.33
N ASP A 2 -4.71 -3.40 7.02
CA ASP A 2 -5.21 -4.72 6.59
C ASP A 2 -6.30 -4.46 5.54
N ASP A 3 -6.12 -3.39 4.76
CA ASP A 3 -7.21 -2.85 3.95
C ASP A 3 -7.55 -3.80 2.81
N LEU A 4 -6.53 -4.47 2.24
CA LEU A 4 -6.72 -5.53 1.26
C LEU A 4 -7.55 -6.68 1.84
N ILE A 5 -7.19 -7.18 3.03
CA ILE A 5 -7.92 -8.24 3.72
C ILE A 5 -9.35 -7.81 4.02
N ARG A 6 -9.53 -6.61 4.56
CA ARG A 6 -10.84 -6.04 4.86
C ARG A 6 -11.71 -5.96 3.61
N ASN A 7 -11.16 -5.51 2.49
CA ASN A 7 -11.88 -5.43 1.22
C ASN A 7 -12.30 -6.81 0.71
N TYR A 8 -11.42 -7.80 0.77
CA TYR A 8 -11.71 -9.18 0.36
C TYR A 8 -12.78 -9.81 1.26
N VAL A 9 -12.63 -9.67 2.58
CA VAL A 9 -13.60 -10.13 3.57
C VAL A 9 -14.97 -9.51 3.35
N LEU A 10 -15.06 -8.19 3.19
CA LEU A 10 -16.33 -7.50 2.91
C LEU A 10 -16.99 -8.00 1.62
N CYS A 11 -16.20 -8.23 0.57
CA CYS A 11 -16.70 -8.77 -0.68
C CYS A 11 -17.27 -10.19 -0.51
N LEU A 12 -16.58 -11.06 0.23
CA LEU A 12 -17.05 -12.42 0.54
C LEU A 12 -18.32 -12.42 1.39
N GLU A 13 -18.38 -11.58 2.43
CA GLU A 13 -19.58 -11.46 3.28
C GLU A 13 -20.78 -10.94 2.50
N ASN A 14 -20.56 -9.96 1.62
CA ASN A 14 -21.61 -9.46 0.75
C ASN A 14 -22.04 -10.53 -0.26
N PHE A 15 -21.09 -11.29 -0.82
CA PHE A 15 -21.42 -12.41 -1.70
C PHE A 15 -22.31 -13.44 -1.00
N GLY A 16 -21.92 -13.87 0.21
CA GLY A 16 -22.68 -14.86 0.99
C GLY A 16 -24.08 -14.40 1.39
N LYS A 17 -24.27 -13.10 1.67
CA LYS A 17 -25.59 -12.54 2.05
C LYS A 17 -26.60 -12.49 0.90
N HIS A 18 -26.12 -12.40 -0.35
CA HIS A 18 -26.98 -12.20 -1.52
C HIS A 18 -27.18 -13.47 -2.38
N HIS A 19 -26.59 -14.59 -1.98
CA HIS A 19 -26.75 -15.87 -2.66
C HIS A 19 -27.71 -16.81 -1.90
N ASN A 20 -28.66 -17.40 -2.63
CA ASN A 20 -29.67 -18.33 -2.08
C ASN A 20 -29.13 -19.74 -1.80
N SER A 21 -27.88 -20.05 -2.22
CA SER A 21 -27.27 -21.35 -2.00
C SER A 21 -26.59 -21.38 -0.63
N ARG A 22 -27.04 -22.31 0.23
CA ARG A 22 -26.49 -22.51 1.58
C ARG A 22 -25.00 -22.84 1.53
N ASP A 23 -24.61 -23.74 0.63
CA ASP A 23 -23.22 -24.19 0.50
C ASP A 23 -22.30 -23.04 0.06
N LEU A 24 -22.77 -22.18 -0.84
CA LEU A 24 -22.04 -20.99 -1.28
C LEU A 24 -21.91 -19.95 -0.18
N CYS A 25 -22.97 -19.74 0.59
CA CYS A 25 -22.96 -18.85 1.74
C CYS A 25 -21.91 -19.34 2.75
N GLU A 26 -21.95 -20.62 3.11
CA GLU A 26 -21.01 -21.23 4.05
C GLU A 26 -19.57 -21.16 3.55
N LEU A 27 -19.30 -21.51 2.29
CA LEU A 27 -17.97 -21.40 1.68
C LEU A 27 -17.43 -19.96 1.75
N SER A 28 -18.24 -18.97 1.36
CA SER A 28 -17.82 -17.57 1.35
C SER A 28 -17.54 -17.02 2.76
N LEU A 29 -18.36 -17.38 3.75
CA LEU A 29 -18.21 -16.94 5.14
C LEU A 29 -17.03 -17.64 5.82
N ASN A 30 -16.83 -18.94 5.56
CA ASN A 30 -15.68 -19.70 6.04
C ASN A 30 -14.39 -19.12 5.47
N LEU A 31 -14.34 -18.84 4.16
CA LEU A 31 -13.19 -18.18 3.56
C LEU A 31 -12.96 -16.79 4.17
N ALA A 32 -14.00 -15.99 4.38
CA ALA A 32 -13.88 -14.69 5.04
C ALA A 32 -13.29 -14.81 6.46
N ALA A 33 -13.65 -15.85 7.21
CA ALA A 33 -13.05 -16.13 8.52
C ALA A 33 -11.57 -16.52 8.40
N VAL A 34 -11.20 -17.34 7.42
CA VAL A 34 -9.81 -17.75 7.16
C VAL A 34 -8.94 -16.55 6.77
N LEU A 35 -9.41 -15.67 5.88
CA LEU A 35 -8.64 -14.52 5.41
C LEU A 35 -8.33 -13.51 6.53
N ARG A 36 -9.20 -13.38 7.53
CA ARG A 36 -8.98 -12.50 8.70
C ARG A 36 -7.76 -12.89 9.54
N GLN A 37 -7.37 -14.16 9.49
CA GLN A 37 -6.25 -14.69 10.27
C GLN A 37 -4.92 -14.61 9.51
N LYS A 38 -4.92 -14.01 8.32
CA LYS A 38 -3.71 -13.92 7.48
C LYS A 38 -3.07 -12.57 7.68
N HIS A 39 -1.74 -12.55 7.61
CA HIS A 39 -0.97 -11.35 7.83
C HIS A 39 -0.04 -11.05 6.66
N THR A 40 0.18 -11.99 5.75
CA THR A 40 1.06 -11.79 4.58
C THR A 40 0.34 -12.04 3.26
N VAL A 41 0.88 -11.47 2.17
CA VAL A 41 0.40 -11.72 0.81
C VAL A 41 0.49 -13.20 0.43
N LEU A 42 1.57 -13.89 0.83
CA LEU A 42 1.76 -15.31 0.54
C LEU A 42 0.71 -16.19 1.22
N GLU A 43 0.41 -15.92 2.49
CA GLU A 43 -0.64 -16.63 3.23
C GLU A 43 -2.03 -16.40 2.63
N LEU A 44 -2.31 -15.18 2.16
CA LEU A 44 -3.53 -14.86 1.44
C LEU A 44 -3.60 -15.62 0.12
N LEU A 45 -2.52 -15.60 -0.66
CA LEU A 45 -2.46 -16.28 -1.96
C LEU A 45 -2.75 -17.77 -1.80
N GLN A 46 -2.08 -18.44 -0.86
CA GLN A 46 -2.31 -19.85 -0.57
C GLN A 46 -3.78 -20.13 -0.20
N SER A 47 -4.38 -19.28 0.63
CA SER A 47 -5.77 -19.45 1.07
C SER A 47 -6.77 -19.24 -0.08
N ILE A 48 -6.49 -18.29 -0.97
CA ILE A 48 -7.31 -18.01 -2.14
C ILE A 48 -7.19 -19.14 -3.17
N THR A 49 -5.97 -19.61 -3.47
CA THR A 49 -5.75 -20.73 -4.41
C THR A 49 -6.48 -21.99 -3.94
N GLN A 50 -6.36 -22.34 -2.65
CA GLN A 50 -7.11 -23.47 -2.08
C GLN A 50 -8.63 -23.28 -2.21
N ALA A 51 -9.13 -22.08 -1.95
CA ALA A 51 -10.55 -21.79 -2.08
C ALA A 51 -11.05 -21.86 -3.54
N VAL A 52 -10.22 -21.48 -4.52
CA VAL A 52 -10.56 -21.64 -5.95
C VAL A 52 -10.73 -23.11 -6.30
N GLU A 53 -9.85 -23.99 -5.80
CA GLU A 53 -9.94 -25.44 -6.03
C GLU A 53 -11.18 -26.07 -5.34
N GLU A 54 -11.47 -25.64 -4.11
CA GLU A 54 -12.65 -26.11 -3.37
C GLU A 54 -13.95 -25.65 -4.03
N ALA A 55 -14.02 -24.39 -4.44
CA ALA A 55 -15.19 -23.78 -5.07
C ALA A 55 -15.61 -24.52 -6.35
N GLN A 56 -14.67 -25.08 -7.13
CA GLN A 56 -14.96 -25.80 -8.38
C GLN A 56 -15.89 -27.00 -8.23
N ARG A 57 -16.08 -27.51 -7.00
CA ARG A 57 -16.94 -28.67 -6.71
C ARG A 57 -18.42 -28.32 -6.59
N PHE A 58 -18.76 -27.04 -6.56
CA PHE A 58 -20.11 -26.55 -6.32
C PHE A 58 -20.74 -26.02 -7.63
N ILE A 59 -22.07 -26.04 -7.71
CA ILE A 59 -22.82 -25.55 -8.87
C ILE A 59 -23.20 -24.07 -8.65
N GLY A 60 -23.12 -23.23 -9.69
CA GLY A 60 -23.55 -21.82 -9.62
C GLY A 60 -22.52 -20.88 -8.97
N VAL A 61 -21.28 -21.30 -8.91
CA VAL A 61 -20.14 -20.65 -8.23
C VAL A 61 -19.30 -19.78 -9.15
N GLU A 62 -19.64 -19.71 -10.43
CA GLU A 62 -18.86 -19.06 -11.46
C GLU A 62 -18.52 -17.60 -11.12
N PRO A 63 -19.43 -16.79 -10.53
CA PRO A 63 -19.10 -15.43 -10.12
C PRO A 63 -18.06 -15.38 -8.99
N LEU A 64 -18.16 -16.27 -8.00
CA LEU A 64 -17.20 -16.36 -6.89
C LEU A 64 -15.84 -16.81 -7.41
N ILE A 65 -15.78 -17.89 -8.20
CA ILE A 65 -14.53 -18.39 -8.78
C ILE A 65 -13.86 -17.30 -9.62
N LYS A 66 -14.62 -16.55 -10.43
CA LYS A 66 -14.08 -15.45 -11.22
C LYS A 66 -13.46 -14.38 -10.32
N GLN A 67 -14.14 -14.01 -9.23
CA GLN A 67 -13.63 -13.02 -8.27
C GLN A 67 -12.37 -13.51 -7.55
N LEU A 68 -12.35 -14.77 -7.10
CA LEU A 68 -11.21 -15.38 -6.42
C LEU A 68 -9.99 -15.46 -7.34
N LYS A 69 -10.16 -15.85 -8.61
CA LYS A 69 -9.08 -15.85 -9.61
C LYS A 69 -8.52 -14.46 -9.88
N GLN A 70 -9.35 -13.42 -9.86
CA GLN A 70 -8.86 -12.04 -9.98
C GLN A 70 -8.01 -11.64 -8.77
N TRP A 71 -8.41 -12.06 -7.56
CA TRP A 71 -7.62 -11.83 -6.36
C TRP A 71 -6.32 -12.63 -6.35
N GLU A 72 -6.35 -13.88 -6.84
CA GLU A 72 -5.17 -14.72 -7.01
C GLU A 72 -4.14 -14.02 -7.91
N ILE A 73 -4.52 -13.61 -9.13
CA ILE A 73 -3.64 -12.88 -10.06
C ILE A 73 -3.09 -11.59 -9.42
N HIS A 74 -3.94 -10.88 -8.67
CA HIS A 74 -3.52 -9.66 -7.96
C HIS A 74 -2.45 -9.96 -6.90
N LEU A 75 -2.64 -11.00 -6.09
CA LEU A 75 -1.72 -11.43 -5.04
C LEU A 75 -0.42 -12.00 -5.62
N GLU A 76 -0.50 -12.76 -6.72
CA GLU A 76 0.68 -13.23 -7.47
C GLU A 76 1.52 -12.05 -7.96
N THR A 77 0.87 -11.05 -8.55
CA THR A 77 1.54 -9.83 -9.02
C THR A 77 2.22 -9.09 -7.86
N LEU A 78 1.53 -8.95 -6.73
CA LEU A 78 2.09 -8.35 -5.52
C LEU A 78 3.32 -9.12 -5.03
N ALA A 79 3.22 -10.44 -4.89
CA ALA A 79 4.31 -11.29 -4.41
C ALA A 79 5.53 -11.26 -5.34
N GLN A 80 5.32 -11.28 -6.66
CA GLN A 80 6.39 -11.19 -7.65
C GLN A 80 7.13 -9.85 -7.56
N LEU A 81 6.41 -8.74 -7.48
CA LEU A 81 7.03 -7.41 -7.36
C LEU A 81 7.72 -7.23 -6.00
N GLU A 82 7.11 -7.71 -4.92
CA GLU A 82 7.69 -7.64 -3.57
C GLU A 82 9.04 -8.36 -3.49
N ALA A 83 9.14 -9.56 -4.10
CA ALA A 83 10.36 -10.36 -4.08
C ALA A 83 11.59 -9.65 -4.69
N SER A 84 11.39 -8.78 -5.68
CA SER A 84 12.48 -8.02 -6.32
C SER A 84 12.61 -6.58 -5.84
N ALA A 85 11.67 -6.07 -5.05
CA ALA A 85 11.58 -4.65 -4.67
C ALA A 85 12.87 -4.11 -4.02
N GLY A 86 13.44 -4.85 -3.07
CA GLY A 86 14.68 -4.46 -2.41
C GLY A 86 15.85 -4.34 -3.37
N ASN A 87 15.99 -5.30 -4.30
CA ASN A 87 17.05 -5.27 -5.30
C ASN A 87 16.88 -4.10 -6.28
N VAL A 88 15.64 -3.84 -6.71
CA VAL A 88 15.35 -2.67 -7.57
C VAL A 88 15.70 -1.37 -6.86
N LEU A 89 15.39 -1.24 -5.58
CA LEU A 89 15.73 -0.02 -4.83
C LEU A 89 17.25 0.21 -4.73
N LEU A 90 18.05 -0.86 -4.67
CA LEU A 90 19.52 -0.79 -4.64
C LEU A 90 20.15 -0.36 -5.98
N THR A 91 19.47 -0.58 -7.11
CA THR A 91 20.01 -0.18 -8.44
C THR A 91 19.75 1.28 -8.78
N LEU A 92 18.80 1.92 -8.09
CA LEU A 92 18.44 3.31 -8.32
C LEU A 92 19.46 4.28 -7.70
N GLN A 93 19.73 5.36 -8.42
CA GLN A 93 20.59 6.45 -7.96
C GLN A 93 19.74 7.55 -7.33
N PHE A 94 19.82 7.65 -6.01
CA PHE A 94 19.24 8.74 -5.24
C PHE A 94 20.31 9.77 -4.94
N VAL A 95 20.05 11.03 -5.29
CA VAL A 95 20.96 12.16 -5.11
C VAL A 95 20.22 13.36 -4.50
N GLY A 96 20.98 14.22 -3.82
CA GLY A 96 20.50 15.51 -3.29
C GLY A 96 19.19 15.39 -2.51
N LYS A 97 18.11 15.99 -3.03
CA LYS A 97 16.82 16.06 -2.33
C LYS A 97 16.09 14.71 -2.26
N THR A 98 16.46 13.74 -3.10
CA THR A 98 15.77 12.45 -3.19
C THR A 98 16.23 11.42 -2.14
N PHE A 99 17.29 11.70 -1.36
CA PHE A 99 17.75 10.80 -0.28
C PHE A 99 16.68 10.52 0.79
N ALA A 100 15.85 11.51 1.11
CA ALA A 100 14.75 11.31 2.04
C ALA A 100 13.72 10.31 1.50
N LEU A 101 13.42 10.38 0.19
CA LEU A 101 12.52 9.44 -0.47
C LEU A 101 13.06 8.00 -0.39
N LYS A 102 14.36 7.82 -0.63
CA LYS A 102 15.03 6.52 -0.44
C LYS A 102 14.80 5.98 0.96
N SER A 103 15.09 6.80 1.98
CA SER A 103 14.99 6.40 3.39
C SER A 103 13.57 5.95 3.75
N VAL A 104 12.57 6.71 3.31
CA VAL A 104 11.15 6.40 3.52
C VAL A 104 10.75 5.09 2.79
N MET A 105 11.19 4.91 1.54
CA MET A 105 10.92 3.69 0.77
C MET A 105 11.58 2.45 1.40
N GLU A 106 12.84 2.57 1.86
CA GLU A 106 13.55 1.47 2.54
C GLU A 106 12.82 1.04 3.82
N GLU A 107 12.31 2.00 4.59
CA GLU A 107 11.57 1.71 5.81
C GLU A 107 10.23 1.03 5.52
N ILE A 108 9.51 1.47 4.48
CA ILE A 108 8.30 0.78 4.02
C ILE A 108 8.61 -0.68 3.68
N LEU A 109 9.66 -0.93 2.87
CA LEU A 109 10.04 -2.28 2.44
C LEU A 109 10.51 -3.17 3.60
N LYS A 110 11.03 -2.59 4.69
CA LYS A 110 11.41 -3.33 5.90
C LYS A 110 10.24 -3.61 6.83
N THR A 111 9.12 -2.94 6.64
CA THR A 111 7.95 -3.08 7.51
C THR A 111 7.15 -4.31 7.10
N PRO A 112 6.90 -5.27 8.00
CA PRO A 112 6.06 -6.42 7.68
C PRO A 112 4.69 -5.97 7.16
N ASN A 113 4.17 -6.71 6.17
CA ASN A 113 2.79 -6.59 5.70
C ASN A 113 2.43 -5.26 5.01
N TYR A 114 3.40 -4.40 4.68
CA TYR A 114 3.14 -3.15 3.94
C TYR A 114 2.40 -3.38 2.62
N THR A 115 2.57 -4.57 2.01
CA THR A 115 1.88 -4.99 0.80
C THR A 115 0.38 -5.21 0.97
N LEU A 116 -0.12 -5.35 2.20
CA LEU A 116 -1.55 -5.41 2.51
C LEU A 116 -2.24 -4.04 2.59
N HIS A 117 -1.45 -2.96 2.50
CA HIS A 117 -1.99 -1.60 2.40
C HIS A 117 -2.66 -1.39 1.03
N ASN A 118 -3.73 -0.59 0.97
CA ASN A 118 -4.44 -0.27 -0.29
C ASN A 118 -3.53 0.27 -1.41
N ASN A 119 -2.44 0.94 -1.02
CA ASN A 119 -1.46 1.52 -1.94
C ASN A 119 -0.23 0.63 -2.18
N GLY A 120 -0.16 -0.58 -1.59
CA GLY A 120 1.00 -1.46 -1.68
C GLY A 120 1.35 -1.84 -3.11
N LEU A 121 0.35 -2.23 -3.92
CA LEU A 121 0.57 -2.56 -5.33
C LEU A 121 1.02 -1.34 -6.14
N SER A 122 0.42 -0.17 -5.92
CA SER A 122 0.81 1.06 -6.62
C SER A 122 2.25 1.44 -6.31
N PHE A 123 2.65 1.35 -5.04
CA PHE A 123 4.02 1.59 -4.62
C PHE A 123 4.99 0.64 -5.34
N LEU A 124 4.70 -0.66 -5.33
CA LEU A 124 5.53 -1.65 -6.02
C LEU A 124 5.60 -1.43 -7.53
N LYS A 125 4.50 -1.08 -8.18
CA LYS A 125 4.47 -0.73 -9.61
C LYS A 125 5.30 0.50 -9.92
N TYR A 126 5.25 1.53 -9.08
CA TYR A 126 6.08 2.72 -9.27
C TYR A 126 7.56 2.43 -9.06
N LEU A 127 7.89 1.59 -8.07
CA LEU A 127 9.26 1.14 -7.82
C LEU A 127 9.85 0.40 -9.03
N HIS A 128 9.05 -0.45 -9.69
CA HIS A 128 9.46 -1.21 -10.87
C HIS A 128 9.29 -0.44 -12.20
N SER A 129 8.94 0.84 -12.15
CA SER A 129 8.77 1.65 -13.35
C SER A 129 10.13 2.03 -13.96
N ASN A 130 10.30 1.78 -15.26
CA ASN A 130 11.47 2.24 -16.01
C ASN A 130 11.62 3.78 -16.00
N SER A 131 10.54 4.51 -15.72
CA SER A 131 10.53 5.96 -15.62
C SER A 131 10.95 6.48 -14.24
N LEU A 132 11.23 5.60 -13.26
CA LEU A 132 11.58 6.02 -11.90
C LEU A 132 12.92 6.74 -11.82
N GLN A 133 13.97 6.26 -12.49
CA GLN A 133 15.26 6.97 -12.47
C GLN A 133 15.17 8.39 -13.09
N PRO A 134 14.55 8.57 -14.28
CA PRO A 134 14.24 9.91 -14.80
C PRO A 134 13.45 10.79 -13.82
N LEU A 135 12.49 10.19 -13.11
CA LEU A 135 11.69 10.89 -12.11
C LEU A 135 12.52 11.38 -10.93
N LEU A 136 13.45 10.56 -10.42
CA LEU A 136 14.36 10.95 -9.33
C LEU A 136 15.24 12.14 -9.75
N ASN A 137 15.76 12.11 -10.97
CA ASN A 137 16.55 13.22 -11.52
C ASN A 137 15.72 14.51 -11.61
N TYR A 138 14.46 14.40 -12.04
CA TYR A 138 13.52 15.51 -12.06
C TYR A 138 13.27 16.10 -10.67
N LEU A 139 13.00 15.25 -9.68
CA LEU A 139 12.72 15.67 -8.30
C LEU A 139 13.90 16.41 -7.67
N ASP A 140 15.13 16.00 -7.95
CA ASP A 140 16.33 16.67 -7.43
C ASP A 140 16.48 18.10 -7.98
N GLN A 141 16.06 18.32 -9.23
CA GLN A 141 16.12 19.61 -9.91
C GLN A 141 15.02 20.59 -9.50
N LEU A 142 14.00 20.14 -8.76
CA LEU A 142 12.92 21.01 -8.31
C LEU A 142 13.45 22.19 -7.48
N PRO A 143 12.91 23.40 -7.63
CA PRO A 143 13.30 24.53 -6.80
C PRO A 143 13.01 24.22 -5.32
N ALA A 144 13.85 24.73 -4.43
CA ALA A 144 13.63 24.59 -3.00
C ALA A 144 12.32 25.30 -2.60
N VAL A 145 11.51 24.64 -1.76
CA VAL A 145 10.33 25.27 -1.18
C VAL A 145 10.81 26.38 -0.24
N THR A 146 10.58 27.64 -0.60
CA THR A 146 10.42 28.69 0.42
C THR A 146 9.18 28.31 1.22
N ARG A 147 9.38 27.95 2.50
CA ARG A 147 8.29 27.63 3.43
C ARG A 147 7.39 28.86 3.56
N SER A 148 6.33 28.92 2.75
CA SER A 148 5.27 29.89 2.94
C SER A 148 4.50 29.46 4.18
N THR A 149 4.28 30.39 5.11
CA THR A 149 3.47 30.19 6.32
C THR A 149 1.99 29.98 6.01
N VAL A 150 1.57 30.12 4.75
CA VAL A 150 0.19 29.93 4.31
C VAL A 150 0.03 28.49 3.78
N THR A 151 -0.58 27.64 4.59
CA THR A 151 -1.11 26.33 4.15
C THR A 151 -2.13 26.56 3.04
N GLN A 152 -1.76 26.24 1.80
CA GLN A 152 -2.72 26.16 0.71
C GLN A 152 -3.71 25.02 0.99
N VAL A 153 -5.00 25.27 0.76
CA VAL A 153 -6.03 24.23 0.89
C VAL A 153 -5.67 23.07 -0.02
N GLY A 154 -5.53 21.86 0.54
CA GLY A 154 -5.10 20.66 -0.17
C GLY A 154 -3.60 20.32 -0.08
N SER A 155 -2.77 21.11 0.59
CA SER A 155 -1.35 20.76 0.82
C SER A 155 -1.23 19.62 1.83
N PHE A 156 -0.31 18.68 1.59
CA PHE A 156 0.05 17.67 2.60
C PHE A 156 0.66 18.40 3.80
N GLN A 157 0.05 18.23 4.98
CA GLN A 157 0.54 18.84 6.20
C GLN A 157 1.77 18.10 6.70
N HIS A 158 2.78 18.85 7.14
CA HIS A 158 3.87 18.27 7.90
C HIS A 158 3.33 17.68 9.19
N ASN A 159 3.72 16.44 9.47
CA ASN A 159 3.53 15.84 10.78
C ASN A 159 4.92 15.64 11.40
N SER A 160 5.24 16.47 12.39
CA SER A 160 6.54 16.45 13.07
C SER A 160 6.81 15.12 13.78
N SER A 161 5.77 14.33 14.10
CA SER A 161 5.93 13.01 14.73
C SER A 161 6.46 11.93 13.78
N LEU A 162 6.46 12.16 12.47
CA LEU A 162 6.89 11.19 11.44
C LEU A 162 8.34 11.39 10.99
N GLY A 163 9.06 12.29 11.67
CA GLY A 163 10.49 12.48 11.45
C GLY A 163 10.86 13.34 10.25
N PHE A 164 12.19 13.47 10.08
CA PHE A 164 12.79 14.41 9.14
C PHE A 164 12.66 13.95 7.68
N ALA A 165 12.86 12.66 7.41
CA ALA A 165 12.77 12.11 6.05
C ALA A 165 11.35 12.27 5.49
N TYR A 166 10.32 11.96 6.27
CA TYR A 166 8.93 12.21 5.90
C TYR A 166 8.68 13.68 5.54
N SER A 167 9.17 14.59 6.38
CA SER A 167 8.99 16.02 6.18
C SER A 167 9.63 16.51 4.88
N GLN A 168 10.82 16.00 4.53
CA GLN A 168 11.45 16.34 3.25
C GLN A 168 10.70 15.76 2.04
N CYS A 169 10.10 14.58 2.17
CA CYS A 169 9.22 14.05 1.13
C CYS A 169 7.95 14.90 0.95
N VAL A 170 7.41 15.46 2.03
CA VAL A 170 6.32 16.45 1.97
C VAL A 170 6.78 17.73 1.28
N ASP A 171 8.00 18.22 1.55
CA ASP A 171 8.58 19.37 0.85
C ASP A 171 8.73 19.10 -0.65
N LEU A 172 9.21 17.92 -1.05
CA LEU A 172 9.27 17.50 -2.45
C LEU A 172 7.90 17.48 -3.12
N LEU A 173 6.89 16.93 -2.45
CA LEU A 173 5.52 16.88 -2.95
C LEU A 173 4.99 18.31 -3.16
N ASN A 174 5.16 19.17 -2.17
CA ASN A 174 4.73 20.57 -2.26
C ASN A 174 5.47 21.34 -3.36
N SER A 175 6.78 21.12 -3.55
CA SER A 175 7.54 21.68 -4.67
C SER A 175 6.98 21.23 -6.02
N ASN A 176 6.68 19.95 -6.17
CA ASN A 176 6.10 19.41 -7.41
C ASN A 176 4.69 19.98 -7.68
N SER A 177 3.89 20.15 -6.62
CA SER A 177 2.51 20.65 -6.73
C SER A 177 2.40 22.13 -7.08
N LYS A 178 3.38 22.98 -6.71
CA LYS A 178 3.32 24.45 -6.93
C LYS A 178 3.15 24.87 -8.40
N ALA A 179 3.66 24.08 -9.33
CA ALA A 179 3.54 24.33 -10.77
C ALA A 179 2.92 23.14 -11.48
N PHE A 180 1.98 22.45 -10.81
CA PHE A 180 1.39 21.23 -11.31
C PHE A 180 0.65 21.46 -12.64
N ASN A 181 1.00 20.62 -13.61
CA ASN A 181 0.39 20.53 -14.93
C ASN A 181 0.08 19.07 -15.20
N GLU A 182 -1.21 18.73 -15.29
CA GLU A 182 -1.68 17.37 -15.56
C GLU A 182 -1.17 16.79 -16.90
N ARG A 183 -0.75 17.64 -17.84
CA ARG A 183 -0.17 17.21 -19.11
C ARG A 183 1.33 16.88 -19.00
N ASN A 184 1.96 17.19 -17.88
CA ASN A 184 3.34 16.82 -17.60
C ASN A 184 3.38 15.48 -16.88
N GLU A 185 3.68 14.42 -17.63
CA GLU A 185 3.71 13.05 -17.12
C GLU A 185 4.71 12.87 -15.97
N GLN A 186 5.83 13.60 -15.95
CA GLN A 186 6.79 13.55 -14.83
C GLN A 186 6.21 14.14 -13.55
N GLN A 187 5.46 15.24 -13.64
CA GLN A 187 4.80 15.84 -12.48
C GLN A 187 3.69 14.94 -11.93
N VAL A 188 2.89 14.36 -12.82
CA VAL A 188 1.83 13.41 -12.44
C VAL A 188 2.45 12.18 -11.77
N PHE A 189 3.51 11.62 -12.34
CA PHE A 189 4.19 10.48 -11.75
C PHE A 189 4.83 10.83 -10.40
N ALA A 190 5.52 11.97 -10.28
CA ALA A 190 6.09 12.47 -9.02
C ALA A 190 5.03 12.58 -7.93
N ASN A 191 3.91 13.21 -8.27
CA ASN A 191 2.80 13.39 -7.35
C ASN A 191 2.23 12.04 -6.88
N ASN A 192 1.96 11.13 -7.81
CA ASN A 192 1.39 9.83 -7.49
C ASN A 192 2.34 8.99 -6.62
N LEU A 193 3.63 8.96 -6.95
CA LEU A 193 4.62 8.23 -6.18
C LEU A 193 4.76 8.81 -4.77
N LEU A 194 4.97 10.12 -4.65
CA LEU A 194 5.16 10.77 -3.34
C LEU A 194 3.93 10.62 -2.46
N GLN A 195 2.72 10.83 -2.99
CA GLN A 195 1.49 10.62 -2.23
C GLN A 195 1.34 9.15 -1.79
N THR A 196 1.60 8.20 -2.68
CA THR A 196 1.55 6.76 -2.37
C THR A 196 2.47 6.42 -1.20
N VAL A 197 3.74 6.83 -1.30
CA VAL A 197 4.77 6.57 -0.29
C VAL A 197 4.43 7.25 1.04
N LEU A 198 4.05 8.53 1.01
CA LEU A 198 3.70 9.28 2.22
C LEU A 198 2.46 8.74 2.93
N LEU A 199 1.44 8.27 2.18
CA LEU A 199 0.25 7.65 2.74
C LEU A 199 0.58 6.34 3.45
N ILE A 200 1.31 5.44 2.76
CA ILE A 200 1.75 4.18 3.37
C ILE A 200 2.54 4.49 4.64
N TYR A 201 3.60 5.28 4.55
CA TYR A 201 4.49 5.57 5.68
C TYR A 201 3.76 6.12 6.91
N ARG A 202 2.85 7.08 6.70
CA ARG A 202 2.03 7.66 7.76
C ARG A 202 1.17 6.58 8.44
N ASP A 203 0.54 5.72 7.66
CA ASP A 203 -0.39 4.73 8.18
C ASP A 203 0.35 3.57 8.86
N LEU A 204 1.59 3.23 8.43
CA LEU A 204 2.50 2.34 9.17
C LEU A 204 2.79 2.89 10.58
N HIS A 205 3.17 4.16 10.67
CA HIS A 205 3.59 4.79 11.93
C HIS A 205 2.44 5.00 12.92
N ARG A 206 1.23 5.29 12.43
CA ARG A 206 0.03 5.39 13.29
C ARG A 206 -0.27 4.07 13.99
N GLN A 207 -0.05 2.93 13.34
CA GLN A 207 -0.27 1.64 13.96
C GLN A 207 0.78 1.31 15.03
N THR A 208 2.05 1.64 14.78
CA THR A 208 3.12 1.46 15.77
C THR A 208 2.81 2.25 17.04
N GLN A 209 2.33 3.51 16.90
CA GLN A 209 1.94 4.34 18.04
C GLN A 209 0.76 3.74 18.81
N ASN A 210 -0.31 3.33 18.12
CA ASN A 210 -1.47 2.71 18.78
C ASN A 210 -1.10 1.38 19.49
N THR A 211 -0.17 0.61 18.93
CA THR A 211 0.29 -0.65 19.54
C THR A 211 1.10 -0.40 20.81
N ILE A 212 1.96 0.63 20.79
CA ILE A 212 2.74 1.03 21.97
C ILE A 212 1.81 1.53 23.08
N GLU A 213 0.85 2.41 22.78
CA GLU A 213 -0.09 2.95 23.78
C GLU A 213 -0.93 1.86 24.46
N LEU A 214 -1.37 0.84 23.71
CA LEU A 214 -2.10 -0.31 24.26
C LEU A 214 -1.21 -1.17 25.17
N SER A 215 0.04 -1.40 24.80
CA SER A 215 1.00 -2.17 25.60
C SER A 215 1.42 -1.47 26.90
N VAL A 216 1.59 -0.14 26.86
CA VAL A 216 1.90 0.66 28.05
C VAL A 216 0.70 0.70 29.00
N SER A 217 -0.52 0.81 28.47
CA SER A 217 -1.74 0.80 29.29
C SER A 217 -1.99 -0.54 29.99
N SER A 218 -1.58 -1.66 29.38
CA SER A 218 -1.66 -2.99 30.02
C SER A 218 -0.63 -3.21 31.13
N CYS A 219 0.54 -2.56 31.07
CA CYS A 219 1.59 -2.71 32.08
C CYS A 219 1.38 -1.83 33.32
N VAL A 220 0.52 -0.80 33.26
CA VAL A 220 0.20 0.06 34.42
C VAL A 220 -0.92 -0.53 35.28
N LEU A 221 -1.59 -1.58 34.81
CA LEU A 221 -2.70 -2.26 35.49
C LEU A 221 -2.34 -3.67 36.02
N SER A 222 -1.07 -4.06 35.97
CA SER A 222 -0.55 -5.34 36.46
C SER A 222 0.31 -5.18 37.71
#